data_AF-A0A2S3GKT5-F1
#
_entry.id   AF-A0A2S3GKT5-F1
#
_cell.length_a   1.000
_cell.length_b   1.000
_cell.length_c   1.000
_cell.angle_alpha   90.00
_cell.angle_beta   90.00
_cell.angle_gamma   90.00
#
_symmetry.space_group_name_H-M   'P 1'
#
loop_
_entity.id
_entity.type
_entity.pdbx_description
1 polymer ?
#
loop_
_entity_poly.entity_id
_entity_poly.type
_entity_poly.pdbx_seq_one_letter_code
_entity_poly.pdbx_strand_id
1 'polypeptide(L)' 'MSSEKTSWPEVVGWPASAAVTQINSDRPDVAIEVVPAGTNVAPGYNASRVRVYFDAGDATGPVLYTPVVG' A
#
# COMPACT_ATOMS: atom_id res chain seq x y z
N MET A 1 -16.62 -1.69 -18.71
CA MET A 1 -16.11 -2.41 -17.53
C MET A 1 -15.08 -1.50 -16.89
N SER A 2 -15.37 -0.94 -15.72
CA SER A 2 -14.36 -0.22 -14.95
C SER A 2 -13.37 -1.27 -14.45
N SER A 3 -12.18 -1.35 -15.06
CA SER A 3 -11.09 -2.15 -14.50
C SER A 3 -10.77 -1.54 -13.15
N GLU A 4 -11.13 -2.21 -12.07
CA GLU A 4 -10.80 -1.71 -10.74
C GLU A 4 -9.28 -1.69 -10.61
N LYS A 5 -8.74 -0.58 -10.08
CA LYS A 5 -7.30 -0.45 -9.89
C LYS A 5 -6.83 -1.49 -8.87
N THR A 6 -5.76 -2.21 -9.20
CA THR A 6 -5.19 -3.28 -8.36
C THR A 6 -3.75 -3.01 -7.91
N SER A 7 -3.14 -1.94 -8.39
CA SER A 7 -1.76 -1.57 -8.11
C SER A 7 -1.54 -0.06 -8.16
N TRP A 8 -0.61 0.44 -7.35
CA TRP A 8 -0.29 1.87 -7.25
C TRP A 8 1.22 2.13 -7.43
N PRO A 9 1.79 1.94 -8.63
CA PRO A 9 3.22 2.20 -8.84
C PRO A 9 3.60 3.67 -8.62
N GLU A 10 2.66 4.59 -8.78
CA GLU A 10 2.88 6.04 -8.67
C GLU A 10 3.14 6.52 -7.24
N VAL A 11 2.77 5.74 -6.21
CA VAL A 11 2.97 6.14 -4.80
C VAL A 11 4.30 5.64 -4.22
N VAL A 12 5.11 4.92 -5.00
CA VAL A 12 6.46 4.52 -4.57
C VAL A 12 7.31 5.78 -4.35
N GLY A 13 7.99 5.84 -3.20
CA GLY A 13 8.75 7.01 -2.76
C GLY A 13 7.92 8.10 -2.07
N TRP A 14 6.59 8.00 -2.05
CA TRP A 14 5.75 8.94 -1.29
C TRP A 14 5.76 8.60 0.21
N PRO A 15 5.47 9.57 1.09
CA PRO A 15 5.18 9.27 2.48
C PRO A 15 4.01 8.29 2.59
N ALA A 16 4.11 7.30 3.50
CA ALA A 16 3.08 6.27 3.67
C ALA A 16 1.65 6.86 3.87
N SER A 17 1.51 7.97 4.58
CA SER A 17 0.22 8.66 4.78
C SER A 17 -0.40 9.21 3.50
N ALA A 18 0.43 9.75 2.60
CA ALA A 18 -0.01 10.24 1.29
C ALA A 18 -0.44 9.07 0.40
N ALA A 19 0.33 7.98 0.42
CA ALA A 19 -0.01 6.75 -0.30
C ALA A 19 -1.34 6.15 0.15
N VAL A 20 -1.58 6.07 1.47
CA VAL A 20 -2.86 5.60 2.05
C VAL A 20 -4.03 6.44 1.56
N THR A 21 -3.87 7.76 1.54
CA THR A 21 -4.92 8.68 1.08
C THR A 21 -5.27 8.44 -0.39
N GLN A 22 -4.25 8.27 -1.24
CA GLN A 22 -4.45 7.97 -2.67
C GLN A 22 -5.14 6.61 -2.88
N ILE A 23 -4.68 5.56 -2.19
CA ILE A 23 -5.27 4.21 -2.31
C ILE A 23 -6.72 4.21 -1.85
N ASN A 24 -7.03 4.86 -0.72
CA ASN A 24 -8.40 4.94 -0.20
C ASN A 24 -9.33 5.73 -1.13
N SER A 25 -8.80 6.74 -1.85
CA SER A 25 -9.58 7.48 -2.85
C SER A 25 -9.87 6.64 -4.09
N ASP A 26 -8.93 5.80 -4.52
CA ASP A 26 -9.08 4.95 -5.71
C ASP A 26 -9.90 3.68 -5.42
N ARG A 27 -9.75 3.10 -4.23
CA ARG A 27 -10.38 1.86 -3.75
C ARG A 27 -10.82 2.02 -2.29
N PRO A 28 -11.96 2.66 -2.02
CA PRO A 28 -12.50 2.77 -0.66
C PRO A 28 -13.03 1.43 -0.12
N ASP A 29 -13.10 0.41 -0.97
CA ASP A 29 -13.59 -0.94 -0.68
C ASP A 29 -12.51 -1.90 -0.14
N VAL A 30 -11.24 -1.51 -0.16
CA VAL A 30 -10.13 -2.33 0.34
C VAL A 30 -9.62 -1.82 1.70
N ALA A 31 -9.23 -2.75 2.57
CA ALA A 31 -8.52 -2.44 3.80
C ALA A 31 -7.05 -2.13 3.50
N ILE A 32 -6.55 -1.01 4.01
CA ILE A 32 -5.16 -0.60 3.81
C ILE A 32 -4.36 -0.92 5.07
N GLU A 33 -3.36 -1.79 4.95
CA GLU A 33 -2.41 -2.13 6.00
C GLU A 33 -1.09 -1.40 5.75
N VAL A 34 -0.64 -0.58 6.70
CA VAL A 34 0.66 0.10 6.63
C VAL A 34 1.68 -0.68 7.46
N VAL A 35 2.75 -1.14 6.83
CA VAL A 35 3.67 -2.11 7.41
C VAL A 35 5.12 -1.64 7.20
N PRO A 36 5.97 -1.62 8.23
CA PRO A 36 7.40 -1.38 8.05
C PRO A 36 8.03 -2.45 7.15
N ALA A 37 8.84 -2.05 6.18
CA ALA A 37 9.54 -2.98 5.31
C ALA A 37 10.39 -3.98 6.12
N GLY A 38 10.38 -5.25 5.69
CA GLY A 38 11.04 -6.35 6.41
C GLY A 38 10.24 -6.96 7.56
N THR A 39 9.06 -6.42 7.88
CA THR A 39 8.15 -7.05 8.87
C THR A 39 7.58 -8.36 8.33
N ASN A 40 7.69 -9.43 9.11
CA ASN A 40 7.03 -10.70 8.79
C ASN A 40 5.52 -10.56 8.94
N VAL A 41 4.81 -10.54 7.82
CA VAL A 41 3.35 -10.54 7.76
C VAL A 41 2.82 -11.95 7.51
N ALA A 42 1.61 -12.22 7.97
CA ALA A 42 0.95 -13.49 7.68
C ALA A 42 0.84 -13.69 6.15
N PRO A 43 1.24 -14.87 5.64
CA PRO A 43 1.06 -15.21 4.23
C PRO A 43 -0.43 -15.43 3.95
N GLY A 44 -0.83 -15.24 2.69
CA GLY A 44 -2.21 -15.45 2.25
C GLY A 44 -2.75 -14.24 1.50
N TYR A 45 -3.38 -14.52 0.36
CA TYR A 45 -4.00 -13.52 -0.52
C TYR A 45 -5.34 -13.04 0.06
N ASN A 46 -5.54 -11.73 0.09
CA ASN A 46 -6.82 -11.10 0.40
C ASN A 46 -7.16 -10.06 -0.68
N ALA A 47 -8.18 -10.35 -1.49
CA ALA A 47 -8.66 -9.49 -2.58
C ALA A 47 -9.23 -8.14 -2.09
N SER A 48 -9.49 -8.00 -0.80
CA SER A 48 -10.02 -6.79 -0.16
C SER A 48 -8.97 -6.11 0.71
N ARG A 49 -7.68 -6.33 0.46
CA ARG A 49 -6.58 -5.71 1.22
C ARG A 49 -5.52 -5.15 0.29
N VAL A 50 -4.91 -4.04 0.69
CA VAL A 50 -3.66 -3.53 0.12
C VAL A 50 -2.64 -3.33 1.24
N ARG A 51 -1.43 -3.87 1.07
CA ARG A 51 -0.31 -3.65 2.00
C ARG A 51 0.63 -2.58 1.45
N VAL A 52 0.86 -1.54 2.24
CA VAL A 52 1.79 -0.45 1.97
C VAL A 52 3.03 -0.66 2.82
N TYR A 53 4.13 -1.05 2.17
CA TYR A 53 5.41 -1.21 2.84
C TYR A 53 6.23 0.07 2.76
N PHE A 54 6.64 0.59 3.92
CA PHE A 54 7.41 1.82 4.01
C PHE A 54 8.73 1.63 4.75
N ASP A 55 9.71 2.48 4.47
CA ASP A 55 10.97 2.50 5.21
C ASP A 55 10.80 3.21 6.55
N ALA A 56 10.80 2.44 7.64
CA ALA A 56 10.73 3.01 8.99
C ALA A 56 12.08 3.56 9.50
N GLY A 57 13.18 3.31 8.78
CA GLY A 57 14.50 3.86 9.06
C GLY A 57 14.74 5.25 8.46
N ASP A 58 13.92 5.66 7.48
CA ASP A 58 13.95 6.99 6.90
C ASP A 58 12.91 7.90 7.58
N ALA A 59 13.31 9.13 7.93
CA ALA A 59 12.45 10.10 8.61
C ALA A 59 11.19 10.48 7.80
N THR A 60 11.24 10.33 6.48
CA THR A 60 10.12 10.62 5.57
C THR A 60 9.14 9.45 5.42
N GLY A 61 9.52 8.24 5.87
CA GLY A 61 8.70 7.05 5.76
C GLY A 61 8.26 6.71 4.33
N PRO A 62 9.16 6.68 3.33
CA PRO A 62 8.81 6.49 1.94
C PRO A 62 8.32 5.07 1.68
N VAL A 63 7.33 4.94 0.80
CA VAL A 63 6.87 3.63 0.29
C VAL A 63 7.97 3.00 -0.55
N LEU A 64 8.35 1.76 -0.23
CA LEU A 64 9.44 1.05 -0.89
C LEU A 64 9.00 0.17 -2.05
N TYR A 65 7.78 -0.38 -1.98
CA TYR A 65 7.25 -1.32 -2.97
C TYR A 65 5.90 -0.85 -3.48
N THR A 66 5.62 -1.14 -4.75
CA THR A 66 4.32 -0.88 -5.35
C THR A 66 3.22 -1.57 -4.52
N PRO A 67 2.30 -0.82 -3.89
CA PRO A 67 1.16 -1.42 -3.22
C PRO A 67 0.30 -2.14 -4.25
N VAL A 68 -0.14 -3.34 -3.90
CA VAL A 68 -1.01 -4.19 -4.73
C VAL A 68 -2.11 -4.77 -3.88
N VAL A 69 -3.25 -5.06 -4.50
CA VAL A 69 -4.34 -5.80 -3.87
C VAL A 69 -3.87 -7.23 -3.60
N GLY A 70 -3.90 -7.67 -2.34
CA GLY A 70 -3.52 -9.03 -1.93
C GLY A 70 -3.18 -9.21 -0.47
#